data_AF-A0A4Q7BEG4-F1
#
_entry.id   AF-A0A4Q7BEG4-F1
#
_cell.length_a   1.000
_cell.length_b   1.000
_cell.length_c   1.000
_cell.angle_alpha   90.00
_cell.angle_beta   90.00
_cell.angle_gamma   90.00
#
_symmetry.space_group_name_H-M   'P 1'
#
loop_
_entity.id
_entity.type
_entity.pdbx_description
1 polymer ?
#
loop_
_entity_poly.entity_id
_entity_poly.type
_entity_poly.pdbx_seq_one_letter_code
_entity_poly.pdbx_strand_id
1 'polypeptide(L)'
;MNEIITVGGHDYTIGRLNALDQFHVSRKIAPVIPTLMPIITEVAKGDLSKTIESIESGSNGELENLEPLAQALEPFMEAFAKMPEDDVNYIIYKCLAVVKRGSAIVCRGQTMMFDDLDMAQILPLVVAVIRVSLSNFIQGLLTKASAIQAQST
;
A
#
# COMPACT_ATOMS: atom_id res chain seq x y z
N MET A 1 14.98 -11.39 6.83
CA MET A 1 15.70 -10.17 6.37
C MET A 1 14.69 -9.04 6.29
N ASN A 2 15.09 -7.80 6.61
CA ASN A 2 14.24 -6.63 6.40
C ASN A 2 14.43 -6.17 4.96
N GLU A 3 13.36 -5.75 4.30
CA GLU A 3 13.39 -5.27 2.93
C GLU A 3 13.97 -3.87 2.87
N ILE A 4 14.72 -3.55 1.81
CA ILE A 4 15.22 -2.20 1.53
C ILE A 4 14.58 -1.73 0.23
N ILE A 5 14.00 -0.52 0.25
CA ILE A 5 13.47 0.13 -0.96
C ILE A 5 14.05 1.53 -1.10
N THR A 6 14.27 1.95 -2.35
CA THR A 6 14.77 3.28 -2.70
C THR A 6 13.59 4.15 -3.15
N VAL A 7 13.37 5.27 -2.45
CA VAL A 7 12.28 6.21 -2.74
C VAL A 7 12.82 7.62 -2.58
N GLY A 8 12.57 8.52 -3.53
CA GLY A 8 13.07 9.89 -3.47
C GLY A 8 14.60 10.01 -3.30
N GLY A 9 15.37 9.08 -3.88
CA GLY A 9 16.84 9.07 -3.78
C GLY A 9 17.40 8.60 -2.43
N HIS A 10 16.56 8.05 -1.55
CA HIS A 10 16.98 7.54 -0.24
C HIS A 10 16.59 6.08 -0.04
N ASP A 11 17.47 5.34 0.64
CA ASP A 11 17.23 3.95 1.01
C ASP A 11 16.53 3.85 2.36
N TYR A 12 15.44 3.08 2.37
CA TYR A 12 14.62 2.85 3.55
C TYR A 12 14.61 1.38 3.91
N THR A 13 14.92 1.07 5.17
CA THR A 13 14.73 -0.27 5.74
C THR A 13 13.29 -0.41 6.24
N ILE A 14 12.57 -1.38 5.70
CA ILE A 14 11.17 -1.66 6.01
C ILE A 14 11.09 -2.68 7.16
N GLY A 15 10.55 -2.22 8.28
CA GLY A 15 10.24 -3.06 9.44
C GLY A 15 8.89 -3.76 9.34
N ARG A 16 8.55 -4.51 10.39
CA ARG A 16 7.26 -5.19 10.54
C ARG A 16 6.48 -4.59 11.70
N LEU A 17 5.19 -4.38 11.48
CA LEU A 17 4.24 -4.07 12.53
C LEU A 17 4.17 -5.24 13.53
N ASN A 18 3.93 -4.94 14.80
CA ASN A 18 3.58 -5.96 15.79
C ASN A 18 2.16 -6.51 15.52
N ALA A 19 1.79 -7.63 16.16
CA ALA A 19 0.52 -8.31 15.88
C ALA A 19 -0.74 -7.45 16.12
N LEU A 20 -0.73 -6.57 17.14
CA LEU A 20 -1.86 -5.68 17.40
C LEU A 20 -1.98 -4.61 16.32
N ASP A 21 -0.86 -3.98 15.96
CA ASP A 21 -0.84 -2.99 14.89
C ASP A 21 -1.20 -3.62 13.54
N GLN A 22 -0.76 -4.85 13.25
CA GLN A 22 -1.20 -5.61 12.07
C GLN A 22 -2.71 -5.81 12.04
N PHE A 23 -3.33 -6.21 13.16
CA PHE A 23 -4.79 -6.37 13.25
C PHE A 23 -5.54 -5.05 13.07
N HIS A 24 -5.05 -3.96 13.67
CA HIS A 24 -5.67 -2.65 13.55
C HIS A 24 -5.53 -2.07 12.13
N VAL A 25 -4.38 -2.24 11.51
CA VAL A 25 -4.17 -1.82 10.12
C VAL A 25 -5.01 -2.68 9.17
N SER A 26 -5.05 -4.00 9.35
CA SER A 26 -5.83 -4.90 8.49
C SER A 26 -7.33 -4.60 8.55
N ARG A 27 -7.90 -4.39 9.74
CA ARG A 27 -9.33 -4.05 9.88
C ARG A 27 -9.71 -2.70 9.26
N LYS A 28 -8.79 -1.74 9.23
CA LYS A 28 -9.04 -0.39 8.67
C LYS A 28 -8.95 -0.38 7.15
N ILE A 29 -8.08 -1.23 6.58
CA ILE A 29 -7.93 -1.38 5.13
C ILE A 29 -8.99 -2.32 4.55
N ALA A 30 -9.47 -3.30 5.32
CA ALA A 30 -10.40 -4.34 4.87
C ALA A 30 -11.63 -3.81 4.09
N PRO A 31 -12.30 -2.70 4.48
CA PRO A 31 -13.44 -2.16 3.72
C PRO A 31 -13.09 -1.71 2.29
N VAL A 32 -11.83 -1.37 2.04
CA VAL A 32 -11.36 -0.86 0.75
C VAL A 32 -10.95 -1.99 -0.20
N ILE A 33 -10.56 -3.16 0.34
CA ILE A 33 -10.04 -4.29 -0.45
C ILE A 33 -10.97 -4.74 -1.60
N PRO A 34 -12.28 -4.94 -1.42
CA PRO A 34 -13.16 -5.35 -2.52
C PRO A 34 -13.12 -4.37 -3.70
N THR A 35 -13.05 -3.08 -3.37
CA THR A 35 -12.99 -1.98 -4.33
C THR A 35 -11.64 -1.91 -5.06
N LEU A 36 -10.56 -2.41 -4.44
CA LEU A 36 -9.22 -2.50 -5.05
C LEU A 36 -9.05 -3.71 -5.97
N MET A 37 -9.89 -4.74 -5.86
CA MET A 37 -9.72 -6.00 -6.59
C MET A 37 -9.60 -5.83 -8.12
N PRO A 38 -10.41 -4.98 -8.78
CA PRO A 38 -10.28 -4.76 -10.23
C PRO A 38 -8.91 -4.19 -10.61
N ILE A 39 -8.43 -3.21 -9.84
CA ILE A 39 -7.13 -2.57 -10.07
C ILE A 39 -5.98 -3.55 -9.82
N ILE A 40 -6.03 -4.30 -8.71
CA ILE A 40 -5.02 -5.33 -8.40
C ILE A 40 -4.93 -6.36 -9.54
N THR A 41 -6.09 -6.75 -10.09
CA THR A 41 -6.18 -7.67 -11.23
C THR A 41 -5.56 -7.07 -12.49
N GLU A 42 -5.82 -5.79 -12.77
CA GLU A 42 -5.28 -5.10 -13.95
C GLU A 42 -3.78 -4.84 -13.86
N VAL A 43 -3.28 -4.50 -12.67
CA VAL A 43 -1.84 -4.41 -12.36
C VAL A 43 -1.17 -5.77 -12.54
N ALA A 44 -1.78 -6.85 -12.05
CA ALA A 44 -1.22 -8.20 -12.19
C ALA A 44 -1.12 -8.66 -13.65
N LYS A 45 -2.00 -8.17 -14.54
CA LYS A 45 -1.91 -8.40 -15.99
C LYS A 45 -0.89 -7.52 -16.70
N GLY A 46 -0.36 -6.49 -16.02
CA GLY A 46 0.60 -5.53 -16.56
C GLY A 46 -0.04 -4.45 -17.44
N ASP A 47 -1.37 -4.35 -17.47
CA ASP A 47 -2.08 -3.43 -18.35
C ASP A 47 -2.08 -2.00 -17.79
N LEU A 48 -2.11 -1.83 -16.46
CA LEU A 48 -2.00 -0.52 -15.81
C LEU A 48 -0.63 0.15 -16.03
N SER A 49 0.46 -0.64 -16.01
CA SER A 49 1.82 -0.14 -16.26
C SER A 49 1.96 0.42 -17.68
N LYS A 50 1.38 -0.25 -18.68
CA LYS A 50 1.36 0.24 -20.06
C LYS A 50 0.60 1.56 -20.18
N THR A 51 -0.53 1.69 -19.50
CA THR A 51 -1.31 2.95 -19.48
C THR A 51 -0.51 4.08 -18.85
N ILE A 52 0.21 3.84 -17.75
CA ILE A 52 1.04 4.86 -17.08
C ILE A 52 2.24 5.25 -17.97
N GLU A 53 2.94 4.29 -18.58
CA GLU A 53 4.05 4.55 -19.52
C GLU A 53 3.59 5.36 -20.74
N SER A 54 2.36 5.13 -21.21
CA SER A 54 1.75 5.89 -22.32
C SER A 54 1.52 7.36 -21.95
N ILE A 55 1.16 7.62 -20.70
CA ILE A 55 0.96 8.98 -20.17
C ILE A 55 2.30 9.69 -19.95
N GLU A 56 3.30 8.99 -19.40
CA GLU A 56 4.63 9.54 -19.12
C GLU A 56 5.47 9.81 -20.37
N SER A 57 5.28 9.03 -21.44
CA SER A 57 6.03 9.17 -22.69
C SER A 57 5.59 10.36 -23.57
N GLY A 58 4.57 11.12 -23.14
CA GLY A 58 4.24 12.41 -23.74
C GLY A 58 3.91 12.35 -25.25
N SER A 59 3.35 11.24 -25.72
CA SER A 59 2.71 11.25 -27.05
C SER A 59 1.54 12.23 -26.97
N ASN A 60 1.73 13.42 -27.55
CA ASN A 60 0.78 14.54 -27.53
C ASN A 60 -0.55 14.26 -28.28
N GLY A 61 -0.93 12.99 -28.46
CA GLY A 61 -2.14 12.54 -29.13
C GLY A 61 -3.23 11.95 -28.23
N GLU A 62 -2.97 11.67 -26.94
CA GLU A 62 -3.94 10.93 -26.10
C GLU A 62 -4.10 11.46 -24.66
N LEU A 63 -3.79 12.74 -24.39
CA LEU A 63 -4.28 13.40 -23.17
C LEU A 63 -5.82 13.59 -23.17
N GLU A 64 -6.48 13.35 -24.31
CA GLU A 64 -7.94 13.39 -24.45
C GLU A 64 -8.68 12.16 -23.89
N ASN A 65 -7.99 11.09 -23.45
CA ASN A 65 -8.66 9.95 -22.81
C ASN A 65 -7.97 9.52 -21.52
N LEU A 66 -7.83 10.46 -20.57
CA LEU A 66 -7.66 10.11 -19.15
C LEU A 66 -8.97 9.61 -18.53
N GLU A 67 -10.09 9.74 -19.23
CA GLU A 67 -11.43 9.36 -18.77
C GLU A 67 -11.58 7.86 -18.46
N PRO A 68 -11.05 6.93 -19.28
CA PRO A 68 -11.01 5.50 -18.95
C PRO A 68 -10.16 5.21 -17.70
N LEU A 69 -9.05 5.92 -17.52
CA LEU A 69 -8.21 5.77 -16.33
C LEU A 69 -8.91 6.36 -15.08
N ALA A 70 -9.54 7.52 -15.22
CA ALA A 70 -10.31 8.15 -14.15
C ALA A 70 -11.49 7.28 -13.71
N GLN A 71 -12.23 6.70 -14.66
CA GLN A 71 -13.31 5.75 -14.39
C GLN A 71 -12.79 4.46 -13.73
N ALA A 72 -11.63 3.95 -14.16
CA ALA A 72 -11.01 2.78 -13.54
C ALA A 72 -10.54 3.05 -12.09
N LEU A 73 -10.13 4.29 -11.80
CA LEU A 73 -9.68 4.73 -10.47
C LEU A 73 -10.79 5.32 -9.60
N GLU A 74 -11.98 5.61 -10.15
CA GLU A 74 -13.09 6.23 -9.40
C GLU A 74 -13.48 5.43 -8.14
N PRO A 75 -13.62 4.09 -8.18
CA PRO A 75 -13.91 3.31 -6.98
C PRO A 75 -12.79 3.43 -5.92
N PHE A 76 -11.54 3.56 -6.37
CA PHE A 76 -10.39 3.80 -5.49
C PHE A 76 -10.51 5.18 -4.83
N MET A 77 -10.74 6.23 -5.61
CA MET A 77 -10.87 7.59 -5.08
C MET A 77 -12.03 7.69 -4.09
N GLU A 78 -13.17 7.05 -4.39
CA GLU A 78 -14.34 7.03 -3.51
C GLU A 78 -14.05 6.26 -2.20
N ALA A 79 -13.37 5.11 -2.28
CA ALA A 79 -13.02 4.35 -1.09
C ALA A 79 -12.02 5.08 -0.19
N PHE A 80 -11.06 5.80 -0.78
CA PHE A 80 -10.14 6.67 -0.03
C PHE A 80 -10.87 7.88 0.57
N ALA A 81 -11.79 8.51 -0.17
CA ALA A 81 -12.58 9.64 0.32
C ALA A 81 -13.50 9.27 1.49
N LYS A 82 -13.96 8.02 1.56
CA LYS A 82 -14.78 7.49 2.66
C LYS A 82 -13.98 7.02 3.87
N MET A 83 -12.65 6.95 3.77
CA MET A 83 -11.82 6.51 4.90
C MET A 83 -11.79 7.62 5.96
N PRO A 84 -12.13 7.32 7.23
CA PRO A 84 -12.04 8.32 8.29
C PRO A 84 -10.62 8.87 8.43
N GLU A 85 -10.49 10.16 8.68
CA GLU A 85 -9.17 10.81 8.82
C GLU A 85 -8.32 10.15 9.91
N ASP A 86 -8.92 9.80 11.06
CA ASP A 86 -8.24 9.08 12.14
C ASP A 86 -7.72 7.70 11.69
N ASP A 87 -8.40 7.05 10.76
CA ASP A 87 -7.97 5.75 10.22
C ASP A 87 -6.77 5.92 9.28
N VAL A 88 -6.82 6.94 8.40
CA VAL A 88 -5.70 7.31 7.52
C VAL A 88 -4.47 7.65 8.35
N ASN A 89 -4.62 8.57 9.31
CA ASN A 89 -3.54 9.00 10.19
C ASN A 89 -2.96 7.83 10.98
N TYR A 90 -3.81 6.97 11.53
CA TYR A 90 -3.36 5.76 12.24
C TYR A 90 -2.51 4.86 11.34
N ILE A 91 -2.97 4.56 10.12
CA ILE A 91 -2.25 3.69 9.19
C ILE A 91 -0.88 4.29 8.85
N ILE A 92 -0.84 5.57 8.48
CA ILE A 92 0.40 6.26 8.07
C ILE A 92 1.41 6.25 9.23
N TYR A 93 1.03 6.75 10.41
CA TYR A 93 1.96 6.86 11.53
C TYR A 93 2.47 5.50 12.00
N LYS A 94 1.59 4.49 12.09
CA LYS A 94 1.99 3.14 12.51
C LYS A 94 2.90 2.48 11.51
N CYS A 95 2.63 2.63 10.21
CA CYS A 95 3.48 2.07 9.19
C CYS A 95 4.86 2.74 9.19
N LEU A 96 4.91 4.07 9.23
CA LEU A 96 6.18 4.80 9.19
C LEU A 96 6.99 4.67 10.49
N ALA A 97 6.37 4.33 11.63
CA ALA A 97 7.07 4.08 12.89
C ALA A 97 8.02 2.87 12.85
N VAL A 98 7.82 1.95 11.89
CA VAL A 98 8.70 0.79 11.69
C VAL A 98 9.67 0.97 10.51
N VAL A 99 9.66 2.12 9.85
CA VAL A 99 10.57 2.43 8.74
C VAL A 99 11.80 3.18 9.25
N LYS A 100 12.97 2.84 8.71
CA LYS A 100 14.22 3.56 9.00
C LYS A 100 14.87 4.10 7.73
N ARG A 101 15.43 5.30 7.79
CA ARG A 101 16.37 5.85 6.81
C ARG A 101 17.73 5.94 7.49
N GLY A 102 18.67 5.10 7.04
CA GLY A 102 19.90 4.83 7.80
C GLY A 102 19.59 4.28 9.19
N SER A 103 20.07 4.94 10.25
CA SER A 103 19.83 4.54 11.64
C SER A 103 18.58 5.19 12.28
N ALA A 104 18.02 6.22 11.66
CA ALA A 104 16.91 7.01 12.21
C ALA A 104 15.55 6.45 11.79
N ILE A 105 14.58 6.46 12.70
CA ILE A 105 13.19 6.10 12.41
C ILE A 105 12.50 7.23 11.65
N VAL A 106 11.63 6.88 10.72
CA VAL A 106 10.91 7.87 9.88
C VAL A 106 9.83 8.60 10.66
N CYS A 107 9.11 7.90 11.54
CA CYS A 107 8.07 8.49 12.38
C CYS A 107 8.25 8.08 13.85
N ARG A 108 8.02 9.03 14.76
CA ARG A 108 7.95 8.78 16.20
C ARG A 108 6.64 9.32 16.74
N GLY A 109 5.76 8.44 17.22
CA GLY A 109 4.42 8.84 17.64
C GLY A 109 3.62 9.33 16.44
N GLN A 110 3.30 10.63 16.41
CA GLN A 110 2.59 11.30 15.30
C GLN A 110 3.45 12.37 14.62
N THR A 111 4.78 12.31 14.80
CA THR A 111 5.71 13.29 14.25
C THR A 111 6.61 12.63 13.20
N MET A 112 6.70 13.25 12.02
CA MET A 112 7.68 12.86 11.00
C MET A 112 9.05 13.41 11.37
N MET A 113 10.09 12.60 11.22
CA MET A 113 11.47 12.97 11.60
C MET A 113 12.27 13.58 10.44
N PHE A 114 11.67 13.64 9.25
CA PHE A 114 12.29 14.09 8.02
C PHE A 114 11.35 15.08 7.32
N ASP A 115 11.85 16.27 7.02
CA ASP A 115 11.08 17.35 6.39
C ASP A 115 10.96 17.19 4.87
N ASP A 116 11.82 16.36 4.27
CA ASP A 116 11.86 16.05 2.84
C ASP A 116 10.89 14.92 2.42
N LEU A 117 9.97 14.52 3.32
CA LEU A 117 8.95 13.51 3.03
C LEU A 117 7.62 14.16 2.64
N ASP A 118 7.27 14.02 1.37
CA ASP A 118 5.95 14.28 0.82
C ASP A 118 5.15 12.98 0.60
N MET A 119 3.94 13.11 0.07
CA MET A 119 3.06 11.96 -0.17
C MET A 119 3.60 10.97 -1.22
N ALA A 120 4.41 11.42 -2.18
CA ALA A 120 5.05 10.55 -3.16
C ALA A 120 6.11 9.66 -2.52
N GLN A 121 6.74 10.07 -1.41
CA GLN A 121 7.61 9.16 -0.64
C GLN A 121 6.86 8.39 0.45
N ILE A 122 5.90 9.01 1.15
CA ILE A 122 5.15 8.35 2.23
C ILE A 122 4.35 7.15 1.73
N LEU A 123 3.63 7.30 0.62
CA LEU A 123 2.70 6.27 0.17
C LEU A 123 3.40 4.94 -0.20
N PRO A 124 4.50 4.91 -0.98
CA PRO A 124 5.25 3.68 -1.23
C PRO A 124 5.77 3.01 0.04
N LEU A 125 6.25 3.80 1.02
CA LEU A 125 6.74 3.27 2.29
C LEU A 125 5.61 2.60 3.09
N VAL A 126 4.43 3.24 3.16
CA VAL A 126 3.25 2.67 3.83
C VAL A 126 2.83 1.37 3.15
N VAL A 127 2.73 1.33 1.82
CA VAL A 127 2.38 0.13 1.05
C VAL A 127 3.40 -0.99 1.30
N ALA A 128 4.70 -0.67 1.31
CA ALA A 128 5.74 -1.65 1.59
C ALA A 128 5.61 -2.26 3.00
N VAL A 129 5.34 -1.44 4.02
CA VAL A 129 5.13 -1.93 5.38
C VAL A 129 3.89 -2.81 5.48
N ILE A 130 2.78 -2.43 4.84
CA ILE A 130 1.55 -3.23 4.79
C ILE A 130 1.84 -4.59 4.16
N ARG A 131 2.50 -4.62 2.99
CA ARG A 131 2.85 -5.87 2.30
C ARG A 131 3.73 -6.77 3.17
N VAL A 132 4.79 -6.22 3.76
CA VAL A 132 5.75 -6.99 4.57
C VAL A 132 5.13 -7.45 5.89
N SER A 133 4.20 -6.69 6.47
CA SER A 133 3.57 -7.00 7.75
C SER A 133 2.38 -7.94 7.62
N LEU A 134 1.62 -7.88 6.53
CA LEU A 134 0.43 -8.71 6.34
C LEU A 134 0.71 -10.03 5.58
N SER A 135 1.87 -10.17 4.92
CA SER A 135 2.20 -11.38 4.16
C SER A 135 2.11 -12.67 4.99
N ASN A 136 2.74 -12.71 6.16
CA ASN A 136 2.72 -13.88 7.05
C ASN A 136 1.30 -14.15 7.60
N PHE A 137 0.53 -13.10 7.88
CA PHE A 137 -0.84 -13.22 8.36
C PHE A 137 -1.75 -13.84 7.28
N ILE A 138 -1.69 -13.31 6.05
CA ILE A 138 -2.44 -13.82 4.90
C ILE A 138 -2.03 -15.26 4.59
N GLN A 139 -0.73 -15.57 4.54
CA GLN A 139 -0.24 -16.93 4.35
C GLN A 139 -0.76 -17.88 5.43
N GLY A 140 -0.72 -17.47 6.70
CA GLY A 140 -1.25 -18.27 7.81
C GLY A 140 -2.74 -18.55 7.70
N LEU A 141 -3.54 -17.59 7.24
CA LEU A 141 -4.97 -17.79 6.98
C LEU A 141 -5.21 -18.75 5.80
N LEU A 142 -4.48 -18.58 4.70
CA LEU A 142 -4.58 -19.44 3.52
C LEU A 142 -4.21 -20.89 3.84
N THR A 143 -3.09 -21.12 4.55
CA THR A 143 -2.68 -22.47 4.95
C THR A 143 -3.73 -23.15 5.83
N LYS A 144 -4.34 -22.41 6.77
CA LYS A 144 -5.43 -22.94 7.62
C LYS A 144 -6.67 -23.28 6.80
N ALA A 145 -7.07 -22.42 5.86
CA ALA A 145 -8.23 -22.67 4.99
C ALA A 145 -8.02 -23.92 4.12
N SER A 146 -6.84 -24.09 3.52
CA SER A 146 -6.50 -25.29 2.74
C SER A 146 -6.49 -26.56 3.59
N ALA A 147 -6.00 -26.50 4.83
CA ALA A 147 -6.01 -27.64 5.75
C ALA A 147 -7.43 -28.06 6.15
N ILE A 148 -8.35 -27.10 6.36
CA ILE A 148 -9.77 -27.39 6.64
C ILE A 148 -10.44 -28.08 5.44
N GLN A 149 -10.16 -27.60 4.23
CA GLN A 149 -10.72 -28.19 3.00
C GLN A 149 -10.22 -29.63 2.79
N ALA A 150 -8.95 -29.92 3.08
CA ALA A 150 -8.37 -31.26 2.98
C ALA A 150 -8.86 -32.24 4.05
N GLN A 151 -9.35 -31.76 5.19
CA GLN A 151 -9.94 -32.60 6.25
C GLN A 151 -11.43 -32.90 6.04
N SER A 152 -12.09 -32.22 5.10
CA SER A 152 -13.51 -32.34 4.81
C SER A 152 -13.82 -33.30 3.64
N THR A 153 -12.78 -33.93 3.06
CA THR A 153 -12.84 -34.97 2.02
C THR A 153 -12.29 -36.28 2.55
#